data_AF-A0A1H4F9P0-F1
#
_entry.id   AF-A0A1H4F9P0-F1
#
_cell.length_a   1.000
_cell.length_b   1.000
_cell.length_c   1.000
_cell.angle_alpha   90.00
_cell.angle_beta   90.00
_cell.angle_gamma   90.00
#
_symmetry.space_group_name_H-M   'P 1'
#
loop_
_entity.id
_entity.type
_entity.pdbx_description
1 polymer ?
#
loop_
_entity_poly.entity_id
_entity_poly.type
_entity_poly.pdbx_seq_one_letter_code
_entity_poly.pdbx_strand_id
1 'polypeptide(L)'
;MDRVLERLNYLISDRKDEYESSLQQWYKESRYYKEPTLKELFGESIGNDISKFKTALEQGDDISCFVSYFDDEAKNYGKSWYDEDLNCIRPGYEFEAKVCFNLRNIAAQAIGVPEARWENYYEGYGRA
;
A
#
# COMPACT_ATOMS: atom_id res chain seq x y z
N MET A 1 -10.33 17.63 -1.32
CA MET A 1 -10.57 16.20 -1.07
C MET A 1 -10.54 15.40 -2.38
N ASP A 2 -11.19 15.86 -3.44
CA ASP A 2 -11.31 15.15 -4.73
C ASP A 2 -9.97 14.67 -5.33
N ARG A 3 -8.93 15.52 -5.35
CA ARG A 3 -7.59 15.14 -5.84
C ARG A 3 -6.90 14.06 -5.01
N VAL A 4 -7.22 13.95 -3.71
CA VAL A 4 -6.66 12.93 -2.81
C VAL A 4 -7.32 11.58 -3.07
N LEU A 5 -8.65 11.58 -3.19
CA LEU A 5 -9.41 10.40 -3.59
C LEU A 5 -9.02 9.91 -4.98
N GLU A 6 -8.77 10.81 -5.92
CA GLU A 6 -8.24 10.48 -7.26
C GLU A 6 -6.89 9.77 -7.17
N ARG A 7 -5.95 10.28 -6.37
CA ARG A 7 -4.62 9.65 -6.17
C ARG A 7 -4.73 8.28 -5.50
N LEU A 8 -5.65 8.11 -4.54
CA LEU A 8 -5.93 6.81 -3.92
C LEU A 8 -6.54 5.82 -4.91
N ASN A 9 -7.53 6.25 -5.70
CA ASN A 9 -8.14 5.41 -6.71
C ASN A 9 -7.14 5.04 -7.81
N TYR A 10 -6.23 5.95 -8.18
CA TYR A 10 -5.15 5.64 -9.12
C TYR A 10 -4.23 4.53 -8.59
N LEU A 11 -3.81 4.59 -7.32
CA LEU A 11 -3.01 3.53 -6.69
C LEU A 11 -3.73 2.16 -6.72
N ILE A 12 -5.05 2.15 -6.47
CA ILE A 12 -5.86 0.93 -6.49
C ILE A 12 -6.00 0.40 -7.92
N SER A 13 -6.28 1.27 -8.89
CA SER A 13 -6.43 0.92 -10.30
C SER A 13 -5.14 0.38 -10.89
N ASP A 14 -4.00 1.03 -10.63
CA ASP A 14 -2.68 0.57 -11.10
C ASP A 14 -2.38 -0.86 -10.61
N ARG A 15 -2.62 -1.12 -9.31
CA ARG A 15 -2.44 -2.46 -8.75
C ARG A 15 -3.43 -3.49 -9.34
N LYS A 16 -4.66 -3.07 -9.58
CA LYS A 16 -5.67 -3.93 -10.23
C LYS A 16 -5.24 -4.28 -11.65
N ASP A 17 -4.73 -3.32 -12.42
CA ASP A 17 -4.26 -3.53 -13.78
C ASP A 17 -3.07 -4.49 -13.81
N GLU A 18 -2.12 -4.35 -12.88
CA GLU A 18 -1.02 -5.32 -12.70
C GLU A 18 -1.56 -6.74 -12.42
N TYR A 19 -2.48 -6.87 -11.46
CA TYR A 19 -3.08 -8.16 -11.12
C TYR A 19 -3.80 -8.77 -12.33
N GLU A 20 -4.65 -7.99 -12.98
CA GLU A 20 -5.40 -8.44 -14.16
C GLU A 20 -4.46 -8.79 -15.32
N SER A 21 -3.33 -8.09 -15.51
CA SER A 21 -2.37 -8.40 -16.57
C SER A 21 -1.76 -9.81 -16.44
N SER A 22 -1.71 -10.35 -15.22
CA SER A 22 -1.23 -11.71 -14.94
C SER A 22 -2.27 -12.80 -15.26
N LEU A 23 -3.54 -12.42 -15.41
CA LEU A 23 -4.63 -13.35 -15.67
C LEU A 23 -4.81 -13.64 -17.16
N GLN A 24 -5.10 -14.89 -17.49
CA GLN A 24 -5.41 -15.30 -18.86
C GLN A 24 -6.73 -14.69 -19.34
N GLN A 25 -6.78 -14.27 -20.61
CA GLN A 25 -7.96 -13.60 -21.20
C GLN A 25 -9.23 -14.46 -21.09
N TRP A 26 -9.14 -15.76 -21.37
CA TRP A 26 -10.29 -16.68 -21.25
C TRP A 26 -10.83 -16.77 -19.83
N TYR A 27 -9.99 -16.56 -18.80
CA TYR A 27 -10.43 -16.58 -17.41
C TYR A 27 -11.22 -15.33 -17.07
N LYS A 28 -10.77 -14.15 -17.55
CA LYS A 28 -11.48 -12.87 -17.39
C LYS A 28 -12.88 -12.87 -18.03
N GLU A 29 -13.03 -13.61 -19.13
CA GLU A 29 -14.31 -13.78 -19.84
C GLU A 29 -15.20 -14.88 -19.23
N SER A 30 -14.69 -15.65 -18.27
CA SER A 30 -15.41 -16.76 -17.67
C SER A 30 -16.42 -16.30 -16.61
N ARG A 31 -17.50 -17.08 -16.42
CA ARG A 31 -18.47 -16.86 -15.33
C ARG A 31 -17.88 -16.96 -13.91
N TYR A 32 -16.64 -17.47 -13.79
CA TYR A 32 -15.95 -17.61 -12.52
C TYR A 32 -15.07 -16.40 -12.20
N TYR A 33 -14.90 -15.49 -13.17
CA TYR A 33 -14.21 -14.23 -12.91
C TYR A 33 -15.00 -13.39 -11.91
N LYS A 34 -14.28 -12.88 -10.91
CA LYS A 34 -14.77 -11.88 -9.98
C LYS A 34 -13.73 -10.78 -9.93
N GLU A 35 -14.19 -9.55 -9.89
CA GLU A 35 -13.30 -8.41 -9.71
C GLU A 35 -12.54 -8.56 -8.37
N PRO A 36 -11.22 -8.38 -8.37
CA PRO A 36 -10.43 -8.58 -7.17
C PRO A 36 -10.77 -7.51 -6.12
N THR A 37 -10.93 -7.97 -4.89
CA THR A 37 -11.10 -7.13 -3.71
C THR A 37 -9.77 -6.46 -3.31
N LEU A 38 -9.83 -5.40 -2.50
CA LEU A 38 -8.62 -4.78 -1.94
C LEU A 38 -7.74 -5.77 -1.17
N LYS A 39 -8.35 -6.76 -0.51
CA LYS A 39 -7.63 -7.83 0.18
C LYS A 39 -6.88 -8.75 -0.78
N GLU A 40 -7.45 -9.04 -1.95
CA GLU A 40 -6.80 -9.85 -2.98
C GLU A 40 -5.68 -9.07 -3.68
N LEU A 41 -5.82 -7.75 -3.81
CA LEU A 41 -4.82 -6.88 -4.45
C LEU A 41 -3.60 -6.56 -3.57
N PHE A 42 -3.84 -6.31 -2.28
CA PHE A 42 -2.84 -5.76 -1.35
C PHE A 42 -2.56 -6.66 -0.13
N GLY A 43 -3.23 -7.81 -0.02
CA GLY A 43 -3.21 -8.63 1.19
C GLY A 43 -4.25 -8.16 2.21
N GLU A 44 -4.59 -9.03 3.16
CA GLU A 44 -5.70 -8.80 4.08
C GLU A 44 -5.49 -7.57 4.98
N SER A 45 -4.29 -7.39 5.54
CA SER A 45 -3.98 -6.27 6.44
C SER A 45 -4.12 -4.92 5.72
N ILE A 46 -3.32 -4.72 4.67
CA ILE A 46 -3.29 -3.46 3.92
C ILE A 46 -4.62 -3.20 3.22
N GLY A 47 -5.28 -4.23 2.68
CA GLY A 47 -6.59 -4.09 2.05
C GLY A 47 -7.68 -3.57 3.00
N ASN A 48 -7.65 -4.00 4.27
CA ASN A 48 -8.54 -3.46 5.30
C ASN A 48 -8.23 -1.99 5.60
N ASP A 49 -6.96 -1.61 5.68
CA ASP A 49 -6.57 -0.25 6.01
C ASP A 49 -6.83 0.75 4.88
N ILE A 50 -6.64 0.33 3.63
CA ILE A 50 -7.08 1.10 2.45
C ILE A 50 -8.60 1.33 2.50
N SER A 51 -9.38 0.30 2.85
CA SER A 51 -10.84 0.42 2.97
C SER A 51 -11.23 1.44 4.02
N LYS A 52 -10.64 1.37 5.23
CA LYS A 52 -10.90 2.34 6.31
C LYS A 52 -10.51 3.76 5.90
N PHE A 53 -9.33 3.93 5.28
CA PHE A 53 -8.84 5.23 4.86
C PHE A 53 -9.72 5.84 3.76
N LYS A 54 -10.14 5.04 2.78
CA LYS A 54 -11.08 5.45 1.74
C LYS A 54 -12.40 5.91 2.33
N THR A 55 -12.98 5.12 3.26
CA THR A 55 -14.23 5.50 3.94
C THR A 55 -14.08 6.81 4.71
N ALA A 56 -12.98 6.99 5.44
CA ALA A 56 -12.73 8.23 6.18
C ALA A 56 -12.61 9.45 5.23
N LEU A 57 -11.94 9.30 4.09
CA LEU A 57 -11.85 10.35 3.07
C LEU A 57 -13.21 10.70 2.45
N GLU A 58 -14.04 9.70 2.16
CA GLU A 58 -15.37 9.88 1.56
C GLU A 58 -16.37 10.51 2.54
N GLN A 59 -16.24 10.20 3.84
CA GLN A 59 -17.09 10.76 4.89
C GLN A 59 -16.62 12.14 5.39
N GLY A 60 -15.40 12.53 5.03
CA GLY A 60 -14.81 13.79 5.51
C GLY A 60 -14.40 13.71 6.99
N ASP A 61 -14.07 12.52 7.48
CA ASP A 61 -13.63 12.28 8.85
C ASP A 61 -12.24 12.88 9.10
N ASP A 62 -11.85 12.96 10.38
CA ASP A 62 -10.49 13.27 10.76
C ASP A 62 -9.55 12.14 10.36
N ILE A 63 -8.67 12.43 9.39
CA ILE A 63 -7.68 11.50 8.84
C ILE A 63 -6.26 11.78 9.33
N SER A 64 -6.07 12.68 10.30
CA SER A 64 -4.75 13.08 10.79
C SER A 64 -3.92 11.89 11.30
N CYS A 65 -4.58 10.91 11.91
CA CYS A 65 -3.95 9.68 12.43
C CYS A 65 -3.37 8.78 11.32
N PHE A 66 -3.90 8.84 10.09
CA PHE A 66 -3.45 7.98 9.00
C PHE A 66 -2.03 8.34 8.54
N VAL A 67 -1.59 9.58 8.71
CA VAL A 67 -0.21 9.97 8.38
C VAL A 67 0.77 9.20 9.25
N SER A 68 0.62 9.23 10.58
CA SER A 68 1.50 8.51 11.49
C SER A 68 1.34 6.99 11.37
N TYR A 69 0.10 6.52 11.22
CA TYR A 69 -0.18 5.09 11.07
C TYR A 69 0.55 4.48 9.87
N PHE A 70 0.38 5.06 8.68
CA PHE A 70 1.04 4.55 7.49
C PHE A 70 2.55 4.81 7.49
N ASP A 71 3.03 5.82 8.20
CA ASP A 71 4.46 6.07 8.42
C ASP A 71 5.11 4.93 9.21
N ASP A 72 4.48 4.51 10.30
CA ASP A 72 4.95 3.42 11.15
C ASP A 72 4.86 2.07 10.41
N GLU A 73 3.74 1.80 9.72
CA GLU A 73 3.58 0.58 8.93
C GLU A 73 4.63 0.48 7.80
N ALA A 74 4.89 1.58 7.09
CA ALA A 74 5.89 1.60 6.02
C ALA A 74 7.30 1.26 6.56
N LYS A 75 7.67 1.82 7.72
CA LYS A 75 8.94 1.51 8.39
C LYS A 75 9.00 0.06 8.88
N ASN A 76 7.91 -0.44 9.45
CA ASN A 76 7.84 -1.81 9.96
C ASN A 76 8.01 -2.83 8.84
N TYR A 77 7.30 -2.64 7.73
CA TYR A 77 7.45 -3.52 6.57
C TYR A 77 8.83 -3.42 5.93
N GLY A 78 9.41 -2.22 5.82
CA GLY A 78 10.68 -2.05 5.13
C GLY A 78 11.91 -2.37 5.96
N LYS A 79 11.76 -2.67 7.25
CA LYS A 79 12.84 -3.07 8.15
C LYS A 79 13.29 -4.49 7.86
N SER A 80 14.60 -4.69 7.76
CA SER A 80 15.21 -6.01 7.61
C SER A 80 15.16 -6.78 8.94
N TRP A 81 15.09 -8.10 8.88
CA TRP A 81 15.05 -8.95 10.06
C TRP A 81 15.95 -10.18 9.89
N TYR A 82 16.42 -10.72 11.00
CA TYR A 82 17.27 -11.91 11.00
C TYR A 82 16.40 -13.17 11.05
N ASP A 83 16.54 -14.03 10.05
CA ASP A 83 15.87 -15.31 9.95
C ASP A 83 16.77 -16.37 10.58
N GLU A 84 16.43 -16.79 11.81
CA GLU A 84 17.21 -17.75 12.59
C GLU A 84 17.25 -19.13 11.92
N ASP A 85 16.16 -19.53 11.25
CA ASP A 85 16.04 -20.83 10.58
C ASP A 85 16.96 -20.90 9.35
N LEU A 86 17.08 -19.79 8.62
CA LEU A 86 17.94 -19.69 7.44
C LEU A 86 19.33 -19.10 7.74
N ASN A 87 19.58 -18.68 8.97
CA ASN A 87 20.81 -18.05 9.44
C ASN A 87 21.29 -16.90 8.52
N CYS A 88 20.36 -16.03 8.11
CA CYS A 88 20.64 -14.91 7.20
C CYS A 88 19.74 -13.70 7.48
N ILE A 89 20.16 -12.52 7.02
CA ILE A 89 19.34 -11.30 7.08
C ILE A 89 18.37 -11.32 5.88
N ARG A 90 17.08 -11.26 6.19
CA ARG A 90 16.01 -11.08 5.20
C ARG A 90 15.77 -9.59 5.00
N PRO A 91 15.67 -9.13 3.74
CA PRO A 91 15.24 -7.76 3.49
C PRO A 91 13.79 -7.59 3.96
N GLY A 92 13.42 -6.34 4.26
CA GLY A 92 12.03 -5.99 4.49
C GLY A 92 11.14 -6.30 3.28
N TYR A 93 9.84 -6.21 3.50
CA TYR A 93 8.81 -6.40 2.50
C TYR A 93 8.61 -5.12 1.67
N GLU A 94 9.36 -5.02 0.56
CA GLU A 94 9.42 -3.80 -0.27
C GLU A 94 8.05 -3.34 -0.78
N PHE A 95 7.22 -4.28 -1.24
CA PHE A 95 5.91 -3.98 -1.80
C PHE A 95 4.99 -3.34 -0.74
N GLU A 96 4.87 -3.98 0.42
CA GLU A 96 4.05 -3.54 1.53
C GLU A 96 4.54 -2.19 2.06
N ALA A 97 5.86 -2.03 2.24
CA ALA A 97 6.46 -0.77 2.65
C ALA A 97 6.15 0.37 1.66
N LYS A 98 6.23 0.09 0.35
CA LYS A 98 5.97 1.08 -0.71
C LYS A 98 4.49 1.48 -0.78
N VAL A 99 3.58 0.53 -0.57
CA VAL A 99 2.14 0.82 -0.51
C VAL A 99 1.84 1.71 0.69
N CYS A 100 2.31 1.35 1.90
CA CYS A 100 2.10 2.19 3.08
C CYS A 100 2.75 3.57 2.94
N PHE A 101 3.95 3.67 2.35
CA PHE A 101 4.59 4.95 2.03
C PHE A 101 3.71 5.85 1.14
N ASN A 102 3.14 5.27 0.08
CA ASN A 102 2.24 6.00 -0.83
C ASN A 102 0.97 6.45 -0.10
N LEU A 103 0.37 5.58 0.73
CA LEU A 103 -0.81 5.91 1.53
C LEU A 103 -0.53 7.03 2.54
N ARG A 104 0.64 7.00 3.20
CA ARG A 104 1.12 8.07 4.07
C ARG A 104 1.19 9.40 3.33
N ASN A 105 1.74 9.43 2.11
CA ASN A 105 1.85 10.67 1.33
C ASN A 105 0.49 11.16 0.79
N ILE A 106 -0.43 10.26 0.47
CA ILE A 106 -1.82 10.61 0.15
C ILE A 106 -2.50 11.26 1.36
N ALA A 107 -2.36 10.67 2.56
CA ALA A 107 -2.89 11.23 3.79
C ALA A 107 -2.24 12.60 4.13
N ALA A 108 -0.91 12.71 3.93
CA ALA A 108 -0.16 13.94 4.16
C ALA A 108 -0.66 15.09 3.28
N GLN A 109 -0.89 14.82 2.00
CA GLN A 109 -1.46 15.78 1.05
C GLN A 109 -2.86 16.25 1.49
N ALA A 110 -3.67 15.35 2.04
CA ALA A 110 -5.03 15.65 2.46
C ALA A 110 -5.11 16.61 3.65
N ILE A 111 -4.15 16.53 4.58
CA ILE A 111 -4.09 17.39 5.77
C ILE A 111 -3.08 18.54 5.65
N GLY A 112 -2.38 18.66 4.52
CA GLY A 112 -1.44 19.75 4.24
C GLY A 112 -0.08 19.63 4.95
N VAL A 113 0.37 18.40 5.26
CA VAL A 113 1.72 18.17 5.80
C VAL A 113 2.69 17.69 4.70
N PRO A 114 4.00 17.90 4.86
CA PRO A 114 4.98 17.55 3.82
C PRO A 114 5.00 16.06 3.46
N GLU A 115 5.11 15.77 2.16
CA GLU A 115 5.39 14.42 1.67
C GLU A 115 6.78 13.94 2.12
N ALA A 116 6.88 12.66 2.43
CA ALA A 116 8.12 12.01 2.80
C ALA A 116 8.79 11.42 1.56
N ARG A 117 10.06 11.06 1.71
CA ARG A 117 10.88 10.45 0.67
C ARG A 117 11.04 8.95 0.91
N TRP A 118 11.01 8.17 -0.16
CA TRP A 118 10.98 6.69 -0.11
C TRP A 118 12.23 6.10 0.58
N GLU A 119 13.38 6.74 0.43
CA GLU A 119 14.68 6.30 0.94
C GLU A 119 14.71 6.15 2.47
N ASN A 120 13.73 6.72 3.18
CA ASN A 120 13.63 6.61 4.64
C ASN A 120 12.87 5.35 5.12
N TYR A 121 12.29 4.56 4.22
CA TYR A 121 11.31 3.52 4.59
C TYR A 121 11.70 2.11 4.18
N TYR A 122 12.78 1.91 3.42
CA TYR A 122 13.19 0.56 2.99
C TYR A 122 14.67 0.36 3.19
N GLU A 123 15.02 -0.60 4.05
CA GLU A 123 16.41 -0.96 4.36
C GLU A 123 17.00 -1.94 3.34
N GLY A 124 16.22 -2.39 2.35
CA GLY A 124 16.64 -3.43 1.40
C GLY A 124 18.00 -3.16 0.78
N TYR A 125 18.73 -4.24 0.47
CA TYR A 125 20.15 -4.25 0.12
C TYR A 125 20.55 -3.29 -1.02
N GLY A 126 20.73 -2.02 -0.65
CA GLY A 126 21.36 -0.97 -1.44
C GLY A 126 22.74 -0.69 -0.88
N ARG A 127 23.75 -1.44 -1.39
CA ARG A 127 25.21 -1.21 -1.28
C ARG A 127 25.73 -0.65 0.05
N ALA A 128 26.25 -1.54 0.89
CA ALA A 128 27.53 -1.27 1.55
C ALA A 128 28.67 -1.78 0.65
#